data_AF-F0QWZ3-F1
#
_entry.id   AF-F0QWZ3-F1
#
_cell.length_a   1.000
_cell.length_b   1.000
_cell.length_c   1.000
_cell.angle_alpha   90.00
_cell.angle_beta   90.00
_cell.angle_gamma   90.00
#
_symmetry.space_group_name_H-M   'P 1'
#
loop_
_entity.id
_entity.type
_entity.pdbx_description
1 polymer ?
#
loop_
_entity_poly.entity_id
_entity_poly.type
_entity_poly.pdbx_seq_one_letter_code
_entity_poly.pdbx_strand_id
1 'polypeptide(L)'
;MLLIAVVVLAVALIGVLVYFLALKTPTKTNTPQPPTSSSSTSTQASLITAAFERGVENWLGLVCIYNKYGENATLNALNNMYSIAYNYIYEYEQNSNTTYLLVYPIAQYQYLASNYAECAVSESDQNLVNTVTGALNNINTIAITLNIPSNLLGTPLFIVFDKANNITYILAGASPYVFYAINYANEGNITVITYQGQELGYGFKANSTQVSFIGELASSGLRIGNSSANITIIELLDPLCPYCAIFQAMYGRSLETMINSGYVYYVIQYFPTHVLGYGCSSPTIASMLGPYCG
;
A
#
# COMPACT_ATOMS: atom_id res chain seq x y z
N MET A 1 10.11 5.01 24.63
CA MET A 1 9.29 4.79 23.41
C MET A 1 10.09 4.20 22.24
N LEU A 2 11.40 4.42 22.14
CA LEU A 2 12.26 3.74 21.14
C LEU A 2 12.20 2.20 21.19
N LEU A 3 12.07 1.61 22.39
CA LEU A 3 12.00 0.15 22.55
C LEU A 3 10.72 -0.47 21.98
N ILE A 4 9.61 0.27 21.94
CA ILE A 4 8.31 -0.25 21.47
C ILE A 4 8.28 -0.26 19.94
N ALA A 5 8.86 0.74 19.28
CA ALA A 5 9.02 0.74 17.82
C ALA A 5 9.93 -0.38 17.31
N VAL A 6 10.99 -0.72 18.05
CA VAL A 6 11.90 -1.85 17.71
C VAL A 6 11.21 -3.21 17.93
N VAL A 7 10.35 -3.33 18.93
CA VAL A 7 9.60 -4.57 19.20
C VAL A 7 8.47 -4.78 18.19
N VAL A 8 7.78 -3.71 17.75
CA VAL A 8 6.76 -3.82 16.69
C VAL A 8 7.40 -4.19 15.35
N LEU A 9 8.58 -3.65 15.04
CA LEU A 9 9.36 -4.08 13.86
C LEU A 9 9.80 -5.55 13.98
N ALA A 10 10.22 -5.99 15.16
CA ALA A 10 10.68 -7.36 15.39
C ALA A 10 9.56 -8.41 15.36
N VAL A 11 8.36 -8.09 15.85
CA VAL A 11 7.19 -9.01 15.82
C VAL A 11 6.60 -9.11 14.41
N ALA A 12 6.60 -7.99 13.66
CA ALA A 12 6.31 -7.98 12.22
C ALA A 12 7.26 -8.89 11.43
N LEU A 13 8.55 -8.94 11.82
CA LEU A 13 9.60 -9.77 11.21
C LEU A 13 9.49 -11.27 11.51
N ILE A 14 8.92 -11.67 12.66
CA ILE A 14 8.77 -13.10 13.02
C ILE A 14 7.61 -13.76 12.27
N GLY A 15 6.50 -13.05 12.07
CA GLY A 15 5.37 -13.55 11.24
C GLY A 15 5.77 -13.74 9.77
N VAL A 16 6.63 -12.84 9.29
CA VAL A 16 7.35 -12.91 8.02
C VAL A 16 8.23 -14.18 7.96
N LEU A 17 9.09 -14.42 8.96
CA LEU A 17 10.05 -15.53 8.99
C LEU A 17 9.41 -16.94 8.85
N VAL A 18 8.26 -17.16 9.51
CA VAL A 18 7.56 -18.47 9.47
C VAL A 18 6.90 -18.71 8.11
N TYR A 19 6.52 -17.64 7.40
CA TYR A 19 5.84 -17.72 6.12
C TYR A 19 6.82 -17.89 4.93
N PHE A 20 7.95 -17.18 4.93
CA PHE A 20 8.98 -17.27 3.88
C PHE A 20 9.66 -18.65 3.79
N LEU A 21 9.66 -19.43 4.88
CA LEU A 21 10.15 -20.81 4.86
C LEU A 21 9.23 -21.77 4.10
N ALA A 22 7.96 -21.43 3.87
CA ALA A 22 6.95 -22.31 3.29
C ALA A 22 6.82 -22.23 1.76
N LEU A 23 7.30 -21.17 1.11
CA LEU A 23 7.17 -20.97 -0.34
C LEU A 23 8.54 -20.80 -1.02
N LYS A 24 9.25 -21.91 -1.19
CA LYS A 24 10.43 -21.94 -2.07
C LYS A 24 10.01 -22.10 -3.52
N THR A 25 10.14 -21.04 -4.32
CA THR A 25 10.49 -21.18 -5.74
C THR A 25 11.25 -19.94 -6.21
N PRO A 26 12.57 -20.01 -6.41
CA PRO A 26 13.33 -18.87 -6.89
C PRO A 26 13.20 -18.79 -8.42
N THR A 27 12.60 -17.73 -8.92
CA THR A 27 12.78 -17.33 -10.32
C THR A 27 13.94 -16.34 -10.35
N LYS A 28 15.09 -16.75 -10.91
CA LYS A 28 16.25 -15.89 -11.10
C LYS A 28 15.89 -14.78 -12.10
N THR A 29 15.73 -13.56 -11.60
CA THR A 29 15.71 -12.36 -12.43
C THR A 29 16.99 -11.59 -12.11
N ASN A 30 17.68 -11.08 -13.13
CA ASN A 30 18.92 -10.30 -12.98
C ASN A 30 18.59 -8.94 -12.33
N THR A 31 18.48 -8.93 -11.01
CA THR A 31 18.29 -7.69 -10.23
C THR A 31 19.64 -6.99 -10.07
N PRO A 32 19.72 -5.65 -10.22
CA PRO A 32 20.94 -4.91 -9.93
C PRO A 32 21.40 -5.14 -8.49
N GLN A 33 22.63 -5.61 -8.34
CA GLN A 33 23.25 -5.89 -7.04
C GLN A 33 23.56 -4.54 -6.36
N PRO A 34 23.07 -4.28 -5.12
CA PRO A 34 23.40 -3.04 -4.44
C PRO A 34 24.89 -2.98 -4.08
N PRO A 35 25.45 -1.77 -3.88
CA PRO A 35 26.85 -1.60 -3.56
C PRO A 35 27.19 -2.31 -2.24
N THR A 36 28.16 -3.22 -2.29
CA THR A 36 28.84 -3.71 -1.10
C THR A 36 29.75 -2.63 -0.55
N SER A 37 29.46 -2.08 0.64
CA SER A 37 30.43 -1.81 1.73
C SER A 37 30.03 -0.64 2.67
N SER A 38 30.33 -0.85 3.96
CA SER A 38 30.68 0.13 5.00
C SER A 38 30.00 1.51 4.98
N SER A 39 28.94 1.70 5.77
CA SER A 39 28.28 3.00 5.89
C SER A 39 28.87 3.87 7.01
N SER A 40 29.48 4.98 6.62
CA SER A 40 29.51 6.21 7.42
C SER A 40 28.09 6.75 7.60
N THR A 41 27.78 7.33 8.76
CA THR A 41 26.45 7.83 9.16
C THR A 41 25.86 8.86 8.18
N SER A 42 26.70 9.61 7.47
CA SER A 42 26.30 10.59 6.44
C SER A 42 25.65 9.97 5.20
N THR A 43 26.06 8.76 4.81
CA THR A 43 25.54 8.06 3.61
C THR A 43 24.16 7.45 3.86
N GLN A 44 23.88 7.06 5.10
CA GLN A 44 22.59 6.48 5.45
C GLN A 44 21.48 7.54 5.56
N ALA A 45 21.82 8.73 6.08
CA ALA A 45 20.89 9.85 6.20
C ALA A 45 20.40 10.38 4.84
N SER A 46 21.30 10.44 3.84
CA SER A 46 20.92 10.80 2.48
C SER A 46 20.04 9.73 1.82
N LEU A 47 20.31 8.44 2.06
CA LEU A 47 19.49 7.35 1.54
C LEU A 47 18.07 7.34 2.12
N ILE A 48 17.89 7.64 3.42
CA ILE A 48 16.55 7.74 4.02
C ILE A 48 15.74 8.87 3.38
N THR A 49 16.38 10.02 3.15
CA THR A 49 15.75 11.16 2.47
C THR A 49 15.36 10.79 1.04
N ALA A 50 16.26 10.17 0.29
CA ALA A 50 15.95 9.68 -1.06
C ALA A 50 14.83 8.62 -1.07
N ALA A 51 14.77 7.73 -0.07
CA ALA A 51 13.70 6.75 0.05
C ALA A 51 12.33 7.41 0.25
N PHE A 52 12.26 8.48 1.05
CA PHE A 52 11.05 9.31 1.17
C PHE A 52 10.70 9.97 -0.17
N GLU A 53 11.64 10.71 -0.75
CA GLU A 53 11.42 11.49 -1.98
C GLU A 53 10.91 10.60 -3.12
N ARG A 54 11.69 9.57 -3.46
CA ARG A 54 11.37 8.63 -4.54
C ARG A 54 10.11 7.84 -4.22
N GLY A 55 9.88 7.59 -2.93
CA GLY A 55 8.68 6.96 -2.42
C GLY A 55 7.40 7.72 -2.76
N VAL A 56 7.36 9.03 -2.48
CA VAL A 56 6.21 9.89 -2.81
C VAL A 56 6.13 10.13 -4.32
N GLU A 57 7.26 10.33 -5.00
CA GLU A 57 7.29 10.51 -6.46
C GLU A 57 6.74 9.30 -7.20
N ASN A 58 6.91 8.07 -6.68
CA ASN A 58 6.27 6.88 -7.23
C ASN A 58 4.74 6.96 -7.22
N TRP A 59 4.14 7.61 -6.21
CA TRP A 59 2.69 7.81 -6.14
C TRP A 59 2.24 8.77 -7.25
N LEU A 60 2.92 9.90 -7.36
CA LEU A 60 2.66 10.90 -8.39
C LEU A 60 2.88 10.33 -9.79
N GLY A 61 3.90 9.48 -9.96
CA GLY A 61 4.16 8.72 -11.18
C GLY A 61 2.99 7.80 -11.55
N LEU A 62 2.44 7.04 -10.60
CA LEU A 62 1.26 6.20 -10.83
C LEU A 62 0.01 7.01 -11.22
N VAL A 63 -0.20 8.18 -10.62
CA VAL A 63 -1.27 9.12 -11.01
C VAL A 63 -1.07 9.62 -12.44
N CYS A 64 0.15 10.00 -12.81
CA CYS A 64 0.48 10.37 -14.18
C CYS A 64 0.22 9.22 -15.16
N ILE A 65 0.66 8.01 -14.80
CA ILE A 65 0.48 6.81 -15.64
C ILE A 65 -1.00 6.54 -15.87
N TYR A 66 -1.82 6.65 -14.82
CA TYR A 66 -3.27 6.52 -14.92
C TYR A 66 -3.87 7.51 -15.92
N ASN A 67 -3.54 8.80 -15.78
CA ASN A 67 -4.09 9.83 -16.64
C ASN A 67 -3.61 9.73 -18.10
N LYS A 68 -2.42 9.20 -18.33
CA LYS A 68 -1.77 9.20 -19.65
C LYS A 68 -1.85 7.89 -20.41
N TYR A 69 -1.66 6.78 -19.72
CA TYR A 69 -1.58 5.43 -20.31
C TYR A 69 -2.76 4.54 -19.91
N GLY A 70 -3.61 4.98 -18.97
CA GLY A 70 -4.85 4.33 -18.59
C GLY A 70 -4.69 3.19 -17.58
N GLU A 71 -5.83 2.58 -17.25
CA GLU A 71 -6.02 1.69 -16.09
C GLU A 71 -5.09 0.47 -16.12
N ASN A 72 -4.97 -0.21 -17.28
CA ASN A 72 -4.13 -1.39 -17.42
C ASN A 72 -2.64 -1.06 -17.22
N ALA A 73 -2.19 0.09 -17.71
CA ALA A 73 -0.80 0.52 -17.52
C ALA A 73 -0.53 0.82 -16.04
N THR A 74 -1.47 1.47 -15.34
CA THR A 74 -1.37 1.71 -13.89
C THR A 74 -1.27 0.42 -13.09
N LEU A 75 -2.15 -0.55 -13.35
CA LEU A 75 -2.12 -1.83 -12.64
C LEU A 75 -0.82 -2.60 -12.92
N ASN A 76 -0.38 -2.62 -14.17
CA ASN A 76 0.90 -3.24 -14.54
C ASN A 76 2.09 -2.55 -13.86
N ALA A 77 2.12 -1.22 -13.81
CA ALA A 77 3.17 -0.47 -13.14
C ALA A 77 3.21 -0.77 -11.64
N LEU A 78 2.06 -0.74 -10.97
CA LEU A 78 1.94 -1.07 -9.55
C LEU A 78 2.42 -2.50 -9.25
N ASN A 79 2.03 -3.48 -10.08
CA ASN A 79 2.45 -4.88 -9.93
C ASN A 79 3.96 -5.05 -10.06
N ASN A 80 4.59 -4.35 -11.01
CA ASN A 80 6.04 -4.37 -11.18
C ASN A 80 6.75 -3.69 -10.02
N MET A 81 6.23 -2.56 -9.53
CA MET A 81 6.78 -1.89 -8.35
C MET A 81 6.75 -2.79 -7.11
N TYR A 82 5.64 -3.49 -6.88
CA TYR A 82 5.55 -4.46 -5.78
C TYR A 82 6.47 -5.66 -5.97
N SER A 83 6.66 -6.13 -7.21
CA SER A 83 7.64 -7.18 -7.51
C SER A 83 9.07 -6.74 -7.20
N ILE A 84 9.41 -5.48 -7.48
CA ILE A 84 10.70 -4.88 -7.10
C ILE A 84 10.83 -4.84 -5.58
N ALA A 85 9.84 -4.30 -4.87
CA ALA A 85 9.86 -4.24 -3.40
C ALA A 85 10.05 -5.64 -2.79
N TYR A 86 9.28 -6.63 -3.25
CA TYR A 86 9.35 -8.01 -2.79
C TYR A 86 10.77 -8.58 -2.88
N ASN A 87 11.45 -8.39 -4.02
CA ASN A 87 12.82 -8.89 -4.20
C ASN A 87 13.81 -8.24 -3.22
N TYR A 88 13.71 -6.93 -2.97
CA TYR A 88 14.59 -6.25 -2.03
C TYR A 88 14.29 -6.61 -0.57
N ILE A 89 13.01 -6.81 -0.21
CA ILE A 89 12.62 -7.30 1.12
C ILE A 89 13.16 -8.70 1.36
N TYR A 90 13.07 -9.58 0.36
CA TYR A 90 13.67 -10.90 0.43
C TYR A 90 15.19 -10.84 0.67
N GLU A 91 15.91 -9.99 -0.06
CA GLU A 91 17.36 -9.80 0.13
C GLU A 91 17.69 -9.20 1.52
N TYR A 92 16.85 -8.30 2.04
CA TYR A 92 16.98 -7.82 3.42
C TYR A 92 16.88 -8.98 4.41
N GLU A 93 15.91 -9.87 4.26
CA GLU A 93 15.73 -11.02 5.16
C GLU A 93 16.89 -12.01 5.11
N GLN A 94 17.44 -12.27 3.91
CA GLN A 94 18.57 -13.19 3.76
C GLN A 94 19.87 -12.63 4.38
N ASN A 95 20.08 -11.32 4.30
CA ASN A 95 21.37 -10.70 4.62
C ASN A 95 21.34 -9.82 5.89
N SER A 96 20.17 -9.57 6.46
CA SER A 96 19.94 -8.59 7.55
C SER A 96 20.50 -7.19 7.25
N ASN A 97 20.57 -6.80 5.96
CA ASN A 97 21.14 -5.52 5.53
C ASN A 97 20.04 -4.49 5.25
N THR A 98 19.85 -3.55 6.18
CA THR A 98 18.79 -2.52 6.11
C THR A 98 18.91 -1.59 4.90
N THR A 99 20.04 -1.55 4.21
CA THR A 99 20.22 -0.79 2.96
C THR A 99 19.20 -1.21 1.90
N TYR A 100 18.86 -2.50 1.83
CA TYR A 100 17.85 -2.99 0.88
C TYR A 100 16.48 -2.31 1.09
N LEU A 101 16.11 -2.02 2.35
CA LEU A 101 14.87 -1.32 2.70
C LEU A 101 14.90 0.17 2.36
N LEU A 102 16.07 0.76 2.12
CA LEU A 102 16.20 2.17 1.71
C LEU A 102 16.33 2.32 0.19
N VAL A 103 16.78 1.28 -0.51
CA VAL A 103 17.08 1.34 -1.94
C VAL A 103 15.88 0.95 -2.81
N TYR A 104 14.97 0.08 -2.36
CA TYR A 104 13.87 -0.36 -3.23
C TYR A 104 12.91 0.78 -3.65
N PRO A 105 12.62 1.83 -2.85
CA PRO A 105 11.80 2.96 -3.34
C PRO A 105 12.48 3.68 -4.52
N ILE A 106 13.80 3.78 -4.47
CA ILE A 106 14.64 4.36 -5.53
C ILE A 106 14.61 3.45 -6.77
N ALA A 107 14.71 2.13 -6.58
CA ALA A 107 14.64 1.17 -7.68
C ALA A 107 13.27 1.16 -8.37
N GLN A 108 12.18 1.27 -7.60
CA GLN A 108 10.82 1.45 -8.13
C GLN A 108 10.72 2.72 -8.97
N TYR A 109 11.28 3.84 -8.48
CA TYR A 109 11.31 5.10 -9.22
C TYR A 109 12.07 4.98 -10.53
N GLN A 110 13.26 4.36 -10.50
CA GLN A 110 14.06 4.11 -11.70
C GLN A 110 13.31 3.25 -12.71
N TYR A 111 12.56 2.24 -12.25
CA TYR A 111 11.69 1.44 -13.11
C TYR A 111 10.61 2.31 -13.78
N LEU A 112 9.89 3.12 -13.00
CA LEU A 112 8.87 4.02 -13.56
C LEU A 112 9.48 5.01 -14.56
N ALA A 113 10.58 5.65 -14.19
CA ALA A 113 11.27 6.62 -15.06
C ALA A 113 11.79 6.00 -16.36
N SER A 114 12.17 4.72 -16.34
CA SER A 114 12.67 4.02 -17.54
C SER A 114 11.55 3.54 -18.45
N ASN A 115 10.41 3.12 -17.90
CA ASN A 115 9.31 2.53 -18.67
C ASN A 115 8.20 3.55 -19.01
N TYR A 116 8.12 4.63 -18.24
CA TYR A 116 7.14 5.71 -18.35
C TYR A 116 7.84 7.06 -18.18
N ALA A 117 8.82 7.34 -19.03
CA ALA A 117 9.69 8.52 -18.91
C ALA A 117 8.93 9.85 -18.80
N GLU A 118 7.77 9.96 -19.47
CA GLU A 118 6.92 11.15 -19.41
C GLU A 118 6.15 11.30 -18.07
N CYS A 119 6.26 10.31 -17.20
CA CYS A 119 5.70 10.28 -15.84
C CYS A 119 6.80 10.17 -14.77
N ALA A 120 8.07 10.41 -15.12
CA ALA A 120 9.14 10.59 -14.15
C ALA A 120 8.95 11.93 -13.44
N VAL A 121 8.34 11.89 -12.26
CA VAL A 121 8.07 13.09 -11.46
C VAL A 121 9.32 13.47 -10.67
N SER A 122 9.62 14.76 -10.59
CA SER A 122 10.59 15.28 -9.63
C SER A 122 10.04 16.56 -9.02
N GLU A 123 9.87 16.55 -7.71
CA GLU A 123 9.18 17.60 -6.96
C GLU A 123 10.04 18.11 -5.81
N SER A 124 9.71 19.29 -5.31
CA SER A 124 10.35 19.82 -4.10
C SER A 124 9.91 19.06 -2.85
N ASP A 125 10.79 18.95 -1.85
CA ASP A 125 10.47 18.36 -0.54
C ASP A 125 9.15 18.87 0.04
N GLN A 126 8.87 20.17 -0.11
CA GLN A 126 7.64 20.78 0.38
C GLN A 126 6.40 20.23 -0.34
N ASN A 127 6.46 20.03 -1.65
CA ASN A 127 5.36 19.44 -2.41
C ASN A 127 5.15 17.97 -2.07
N LEU A 128 6.23 17.23 -1.84
CA LEU A 128 6.16 15.82 -1.42
C LEU A 128 5.54 15.69 -0.02
N VAL A 129 5.95 16.55 0.91
CA VAL A 129 5.35 16.65 2.26
C VAL A 129 3.87 17.03 2.18
N ASN A 130 3.50 18.00 1.34
CA ASN A 130 2.10 18.38 1.14
C ASN A 130 1.26 17.22 0.59
N THR A 131 1.82 16.41 -0.30
CA THR A 131 1.18 15.20 -0.85
C THR A 131 0.90 14.18 0.27
N VAL A 132 1.92 13.88 1.08
CA VAL A 132 1.80 12.93 2.20
C VAL A 132 0.81 13.41 3.25
N THR A 133 0.89 14.67 3.67
CA THR A 133 -0.01 15.25 4.67
C THR A 133 -1.46 15.34 4.18
N GLY A 134 -1.66 15.66 2.89
CA GLY A 134 -2.97 15.60 2.25
C GLY A 134 -3.57 14.19 2.29
N ALA A 135 -2.77 13.17 1.96
CA ALA A 135 -3.20 11.78 2.04
C ALA A 135 -3.52 11.37 3.48
N LEU A 136 -2.69 11.72 4.48
CA LEU A 136 -2.97 11.47 5.90
C LEU A 136 -4.29 12.08 6.37
N ASN A 137 -4.58 13.31 5.96
CA ASN A 137 -5.83 13.98 6.31
C ASN A 137 -7.03 13.25 5.69
N ASN A 138 -6.91 12.77 4.45
CA ASN A 138 -7.92 11.93 3.83
C ASN A 138 -8.16 10.63 4.62
N ILE A 139 -7.10 9.95 5.06
CA ILE A 139 -7.22 8.73 5.89
C ILE A 139 -7.96 9.02 7.20
N ASN A 140 -7.65 10.14 7.87
CA ASN A 140 -8.37 10.53 9.09
C ASN A 140 -9.86 10.74 8.82
N THR A 141 -10.22 11.41 7.73
CA THR A 141 -11.63 11.59 7.32
C THR A 141 -12.30 10.25 7.03
N ILE A 142 -11.62 9.33 6.35
CA ILE A 142 -12.13 7.98 6.05
C ILE A 142 -12.37 7.21 7.34
N ALA A 143 -11.38 7.20 8.24
CA ALA A 143 -11.45 6.49 9.51
C ALA A 143 -12.62 6.96 10.37
N ILE A 144 -12.80 8.28 10.49
CA ILE A 144 -13.90 8.87 11.25
C ILE A 144 -15.25 8.54 10.61
N THR A 145 -15.38 8.71 9.29
CA THR A 145 -16.67 8.57 8.60
C THR A 145 -17.15 7.12 8.54
N LEU A 146 -16.22 6.18 8.40
CA LEU A 146 -16.51 4.75 8.34
C LEU A 146 -16.35 4.05 9.71
N ASN A 147 -16.08 4.80 10.77
CA ASN A 147 -15.83 4.30 12.13
C ASN A 147 -14.75 3.21 12.17
N ILE A 148 -13.67 3.39 11.39
CA ILE A 148 -12.56 2.44 11.36
C ILE A 148 -11.75 2.59 12.65
N PRO A 149 -11.65 1.54 13.47
CA PRO A 149 -10.90 1.61 14.72
C PRO A 149 -9.40 1.65 14.43
N SER A 150 -8.64 2.27 15.33
CA SER A 150 -7.21 2.52 15.12
C SER A 150 -6.38 1.24 14.92
N ASN A 151 -6.80 0.12 15.50
CA ASN A 151 -6.13 -1.18 15.32
C ASN A 151 -6.27 -1.76 13.91
N LEU A 152 -7.17 -1.23 13.08
CA LEU A 152 -7.32 -1.60 11.67
C LEU A 152 -6.73 -0.55 10.72
N LEU A 153 -6.19 0.56 11.23
CA LEU A 153 -5.52 1.58 10.42
C LEU A 153 -4.09 1.15 10.10
N GLY A 154 -3.93 0.45 8.99
CA GLY A 154 -2.65 0.06 8.40
C GLY A 154 -2.79 -0.21 6.91
N THR A 155 -1.73 -0.65 6.24
CA THR A 155 -1.76 -0.99 4.81
C THR A 155 -1.35 -2.44 4.58
N PRO A 156 -1.97 -3.15 3.61
CA PRO A 156 -3.12 -2.68 2.85
C PRO A 156 -4.39 -2.66 3.72
N LEU A 157 -5.27 -1.70 3.48
CA LEU A 157 -6.60 -1.62 4.07
C LEU A 157 -7.63 -1.63 2.95
N PHE A 158 -8.61 -2.50 3.04
CA PHE A 158 -9.63 -2.68 2.02
C PHE A 158 -10.98 -2.24 2.54
N ILE A 159 -11.71 -1.50 1.70
CA ILE A 159 -13.14 -1.26 1.84
C ILE A 159 -13.82 -2.07 0.73
N VAL A 160 -14.52 -3.14 1.08
CA VAL A 160 -15.33 -3.93 0.15
C VAL A 160 -16.77 -3.49 0.28
N PHE A 161 -17.34 -2.91 -0.76
CA PHE A 161 -18.67 -2.34 -0.77
C PHE A 161 -19.57 -3.03 -1.80
N ASP A 162 -20.67 -3.61 -1.33
CA ASP A 162 -21.78 -4.08 -2.16
C ASP A 162 -22.82 -2.96 -2.30
N LYS A 163 -22.90 -2.40 -3.51
CA LYS A 163 -23.82 -1.30 -3.86
C LYS A 163 -25.29 -1.70 -3.76
N ALA A 164 -25.64 -2.95 -4.05
CA ALA A 164 -27.04 -3.39 -4.06
C ALA A 164 -27.62 -3.47 -2.64
N ASN A 165 -26.83 -3.95 -1.68
CA ASN A 165 -27.28 -4.18 -0.31
C ASN A 165 -26.81 -3.12 0.70
N ASN A 166 -25.96 -2.19 0.25
CA ASN A 166 -25.22 -1.24 1.08
C ASN A 166 -24.37 -1.92 2.18
N ILE A 167 -23.88 -3.12 1.91
CA ILE A 167 -23.02 -3.83 2.86
C ILE A 167 -21.58 -3.45 2.60
N THR A 168 -20.89 -3.05 3.66
CA THR A 168 -19.49 -2.62 3.63
C THR A 168 -18.68 -3.48 4.57
N TYR A 169 -17.52 -3.92 4.12
CA TYR A 169 -16.51 -4.54 4.95
C TYR A 169 -15.25 -3.68 4.99
N ILE A 170 -14.68 -3.55 6.18
CA ILE A 170 -13.34 -2.97 6.39
C ILE A 170 -12.41 -4.12 6.74
N LEU A 171 -11.32 -4.28 6.00
CA LEU A 171 -10.34 -5.35 6.24
C LEU A 171 -8.92 -4.81 6.24
N ALA A 172 -8.15 -5.14 7.27
CA ALA A 172 -6.74 -4.78 7.36
C ALA A 172 -5.82 -5.96 7.03
N GLY A 173 -4.70 -5.66 6.39
CA GLY A 173 -3.58 -6.57 6.20
C GLY A 173 -3.66 -7.43 4.93
N ALA A 174 -2.51 -8.04 4.62
CA ALA A 174 -2.31 -8.87 3.44
C ALA A 174 -2.96 -10.26 3.61
N SER A 175 -4.25 -10.37 3.33
CA SER A 175 -5.01 -11.58 3.64
C SER A 175 -6.02 -11.95 2.54
N PRO A 176 -6.41 -13.23 2.44
CA PRO A 176 -7.41 -13.66 1.46
C PRO A 176 -8.83 -13.22 1.86
N TYR A 177 -8.99 -12.62 3.04
CA TYR A 177 -10.28 -12.27 3.62
C TYR A 177 -11.04 -11.22 2.82
N VAL A 178 -10.35 -10.44 1.97
CA VAL A 178 -11.00 -9.57 0.98
C VAL A 178 -11.96 -10.37 0.10
N PHE A 179 -11.58 -11.58 -0.34
CA PHE A 179 -12.44 -12.42 -1.18
C PHE A 179 -13.61 -13.03 -0.41
N TYR A 180 -13.42 -13.34 0.88
CA TYR A 180 -14.52 -13.79 1.74
C TYR A 180 -15.51 -12.66 2.00
N ALA A 181 -15.03 -11.44 2.23
CA ALA A 181 -15.88 -10.26 2.40
C ALA A 181 -16.73 -9.98 1.15
N ILE A 182 -16.18 -10.19 -0.07
CA ILE A 182 -16.96 -10.10 -1.30
C ILE A 182 -18.13 -11.09 -1.27
N ASN A 183 -17.88 -12.35 -0.92
CA ASN A 183 -18.94 -13.37 -0.85
C ASN A 183 -19.98 -13.02 0.21
N TYR A 184 -19.55 -12.68 1.43
CA TYR A 184 -20.47 -12.32 2.50
C TYR A 184 -21.30 -11.09 2.17
N ALA A 185 -20.70 -10.05 1.58
CA ALA A 185 -21.43 -8.86 1.18
C ALA A 185 -22.52 -9.19 0.15
N ASN A 186 -22.20 -9.96 -0.89
CA ASN A 186 -23.18 -10.39 -1.90
C ASN A 186 -24.34 -11.22 -1.31
N GLU A 187 -24.06 -12.01 -0.28
CA GLU A 187 -25.06 -12.82 0.41
C GLU A 187 -25.95 -12.01 1.37
N GLY A 188 -25.68 -10.71 1.54
CA GLY A 188 -26.41 -9.90 2.51
C GLY A 188 -25.90 -10.08 3.96
N ASN A 189 -24.78 -10.78 4.16
CA ASN A 189 -24.27 -11.17 5.46
C ASN A 189 -23.40 -10.05 6.07
N ILE A 190 -23.50 -9.89 7.39
CA ILE A 190 -22.68 -8.99 8.19
C ILE A 190 -22.03 -9.82 9.28
N THR A 191 -20.70 -9.83 9.33
CA THR A 191 -19.93 -10.62 10.30
C THR A 191 -18.60 -9.97 10.62
N VAL A 192 -17.97 -10.41 11.71
CA VAL A 192 -16.59 -10.09 12.05
C VAL A 192 -15.68 -11.17 11.47
N ILE A 193 -14.61 -10.75 10.82
CA ILE A 193 -13.60 -11.63 10.25
C ILE A 193 -12.43 -11.72 11.22
N THR A 194 -12.13 -12.93 11.67
CA THR A 194 -11.04 -13.20 12.60
C THR A 194 -10.06 -14.22 12.05
N TYR A 195 -8.79 -14.10 12.45
CA TYR A 195 -7.75 -15.09 12.22
C TYR A 195 -6.95 -15.28 13.50
N GLN A 196 -6.83 -16.52 13.96
CA GLN A 196 -6.11 -16.86 15.20
C GLN A 196 -6.54 -16.00 16.42
N GLY A 197 -7.82 -15.63 16.48
CA GLY A 197 -8.38 -14.81 17.55
C GLY A 197 -8.16 -13.30 17.41
N GLN A 198 -7.46 -12.83 16.37
CA GLN A 198 -7.35 -11.41 16.03
C GLN A 198 -8.45 -11.01 15.05
N GLU A 199 -9.10 -9.87 15.31
CA GLU A 199 -10.01 -9.25 14.36
C GLU A 199 -9.19 -8.63 13.21
N LEU A 200 -9.48 -9.09 11.99
CA LEU A 200 -8.86 -8.58 10.76
C LEU A 200 -9.81 -7.70 9.96
N GLY A 201 -11.10 -7.68 10.32
CA GLY A 201 -12.08 -6.84 9.67
C GLY A 201 -13.49 -7.10 10.16
N TYR A 202 -14.41 -6.24 9.75
CA TYR A 202 -15.82 -6.33 10.11
C TYR A 202 -16.70 -5.82 8.99
N GLY A 203 -17.88 -6.44 8.87
CA GLY A 203 -18.96 -5.99 8.00
C GLY A 203 -19.92 -5.07 8.75
N PHE A 204 -20.59 -4.20 8.03
CA PHE A 204 -21.72 -3.41 8.52
C PHE A 204 -22.61 -2.97 7.35
N LYS A 205 -23.85 -2.59 7.66
CA LYS A 205 -24.72 -1.93 6.69
C LYS A 205 -24.44 -0.42 6.71
N ALA A 206 -23.89 0.09 5.62
CA ALA A 206 -23.61 1.51 5.48
C ALA A 206 -24.91 2.32 5.47
N ASN A 207 -24.96 3.38 6.27
CA ASN A 207 -26.06 4.36 6.20
C ASN A 207 -25.90 5.28 4.97
N SER A 208 -26.90 6.11 4.67
CA SER A 208 -26.89 6.98 3.49
C SER A 208 -25.69 7.92 3.41
N THR A 209 -25.21 8.44 4.55
CA THR A 209 -24.02 9.28 4.61
C THR A 209 -22.78 8.48 4.23
N GLN A 210 -22.62 7.28 4.80
CA GLN A 210 -21.49 6.40 4.50
C GLN A 210 -21.52 5.91 3.04
N VAL A 211 -22.70 5.57 2.51
CA VAL A 211 -22.86 5.19 1.09
C VAL A 211 -22.41 6.33 0.17
N SER A 212 -22.85 7.56 0.45
CA SER A 212 -22.45 8.73 -0.34
C SER A 212 -20.94 8.96 -0.28
N PHE A 213 -20.38 8.88 0.92
CA PHE A 213 -18.93 9.04 1.14
C PHE A 213 -18.10 7.94 0.44
N ILE A 214 -18.52 6.68 0.52
CA ILE A 214 -17.87 5.57 -0.20
C ILE A 214 -17.92 5.82 -1.72
N GLY A 215 -19.05 6.34 -2.23
CA GLY A 215 -19.19 6.76 -3.62
C GLY A 215 -18.19 7.86 -4.00
N GLU A 216 -18.01 8.87 -3.15
CA GLU A 216 -17.02 9.93 -3.34
C GLU A 216 -15.58 9.37 -3.36
N LEU A 217 -15.24 8.48 -2.42
CA LEU A 217 -13.94 7.79 -2.41
C LEU A 217 -13.71 6.97 -3.68
N ALA A 218 -14.73 6.25 -4.15
CA ALA A 218 -14.67 5.49 -5.38
C ALA A 218 -14.49 6.39 -6.63
N SER A 219 -14.99 7.62 -6.55
CA SER A 219 -14.90 8.60 -7.65
C SER A 219 -13.58 9.38 -7.66
N SER A 220 -12.89 9.53 -6.54
CA SER A 220 -11.68 10.36 -6.43
C SER A 220 -10.36 9.60 -6.61
N GLY A 221 -10.37 8.27 -6.47
CA GLY A 221 -9.17 7.43 -6.57
C GLY A 221 -8.73 7.09 -8.00
N LEU A 222 -7.71 6.24 -8.12
CA LEU A 222 -7.34 5.62 -9.40
C LEU A 222 -8.27 4.43 -9.65
N ARG A 223 -9.09 4.52 -10.71
CA ARG A 223 -10.23 3.64 -10.95
C ARG A 223 -9.89 2.59 -12.00
N ILE A 224 -10.12 1.32 -11.72
CA ILE A 224 -9.72 0.21 -12.58
C ILE A 224 -10.90 -0.75 -12.75
N GLY A 225 -11.27 -1.02 -14.00
CA GLY A 225 -12.31 -1.98 -14.37
C GLY A 225 -13.71 -1.38 -14.48
N ASN A 226 -14.73 -2.23 -14.41
CA ASN A 226 -16.11 -1.84 -14.69
C ASN A 226 -16.74 -1.04 -13.54
N SER A 227 -16.93 0.27 -13.69
CA SER A 227 -17.57 1.13 -12.68
C SER A 227 -19.01 0.75 -12.33
N SER A 228 -19.69 0.00 -13.20
CA SER A 228 -21.04 -0.53 -12.96
C SER A 228 -21.06 -1.86 -12.21
N ALA A 229 -19.90 -2.43 -11.87
CA ALA A 229 -19.84 -3.63 -11.04
C ALA A 229 -20.51 -3.39 -9.70
N ASN A 230 -21.26 -4.40 -9.23
CA ASN A 230 -21.99 -4.33 -7.97
C ASN A 230 -21.05 -4.21 -6.77
N ILE A 231 -19.92 -4.93 -6.83
CA ILE A 231 -18.88 -4.90 -5.83
C ILE A 231 -17.84 -3.84 -6.20
N THR A 232 -17.55 -2.95 -5.25
CA THR A 232 -16.42 -2.02 -5.32
C THR A 232 -15.43 -2.35 -4.23
N ILE A 233 -14.15 -2.47 -4.58
CA ILE A 233 -13.05 -2.62 -3.64
C ILE A 233 -12.23 -1.34 -3.71
N ILE A 234 -12.19 -0.60 -2.61
CA ILE A 234 -11.27 0.53 -2.43
C ILE A 234 -10.10 0.04 -1.61
N GLU A 235 -8.92 -0.05 -2.21
CA GLU A 235 -7.69 -0.36 -1.50
C GLU A 235 -6.97 0.93 -1.12
N LEU A 236 -6.79 1.11 0.17
CA LEU A 236 -5.93 2.11 0.76
C LEU A 236 -4.54 1.49 0.90
N LEU A 237 -3.62 1.90 0.03
CA LEU A 237 -2.29 1.31 -0.07
C LEU A 237 -1.17 2.35 0.00
N ASP A 238 0.02 1.84 0.33
CA ASP A 238 1.29 2.50 0.09
C ASP A 238 2.05 1.64 -0.94
N PRO A 239 2.46 2.16 -2.10
CA PRO A 239 3.35 1.45 -3.03
C PRO A 239 4.66 0.94 -2.42
N LEU A 240 5.06 1.49 -1.26
CA LEU A 240 6.23 1.06 -0.50
C LEU A 240 5.91 0.02 0.59
N CYS A 241 4.63 -0.31 0.79
CA CYS A 241 4.24 -1.22 1.86
C CYS A 241 4.59 -2.68 1.52
N PRO A 242 5.40 -3.36 2.36
CA PRO A 242 5.83 -4.74 2.16
C PRO A 242 4.64 -5.70 2.21
N TYR A 243 3.68 -5.45 3.10
CA TYR A 243 2.45 -6.25 3.17
C TYR A 243 1.59 -6.09 1.92
N CYS A 244 1.60 -4.92 1.30
CA CYS A 244 0.87 -4.65 0.06
C CYS A 244 1.53 -5.41 -1.10
N ALA A 245 2.87 -5.45 -1.13
CA ALA A 245 3.61 -6.30 -2.05
C ALA A 245 3.32 -7.80 -1.85
N ILE A 246 3.25 -8.26 -0.60
CA ILE A 246 2.87 -9.65 -0.27
C ILE A 246 1.46 -9.96 -0.76
N PHE A 247 0.49 -9.08 -0.47
CA PHE A 247 -0.88 -9.23 -0.94
C PHE A 247 -0.92 -9.35 -2.47
N GLN A 248 -0.22 -8.46 -3.18
CA GLN A 248 -0.18 -8.49 -4.63
C GLN A 248 0.45 -9.79 -5.16
N ALA A 249 1.56 -10.25 -4.58
CA ALA A 249 2.23 -11.48 -5.00
C ALA A 249 1.33 -12.72 -4.81
N MET A 250 0.56 -12.76 -3.73
CA MET A 250 -0.28 -13.92 -3.39
C MET A 250 -1.65 -13.90 -4.08
N TYR A 251 -2.27 -12.74 -4.14
CA TYR A 251 -3.70 -12.58 -4.40
C TYR A 251 -3.99 -11.65 -5.57
N GLY A 252 -2.98 -10.92 -6.05
CA GLY A 252 -3.11 -9.96 -7.14
C GLY A 252 -3.73 -10.56 -8.39
N ARG A 253 -3.35 -11.80 -8.77
CA ARG A 253 -3.90 -12.47 -9.95
C ARG A 253 -5.40 -12.81 -9.80
N SER A 254 -5.81 -13.22 -8.61
CA SER A 254 -7.21 -13.51 -8.32
C SER A 254 -8.04 -12.23 -8.37
N LEU A 255 -7.55 -11.15 -7.75
CA LEU A 255 -8.18 -9.83 -7.81
C LEU A 255 -8.28 -9.30 -9.25
N GLU A 256 -7.19 -9.38 -10.01
CA GLU A 256 -7.16 -8.97 -11.42
C GLU A 256 -8.16 -9.75 -12.28
N THR A 257 -8.35 -11.05 -12.02
CA THR A 257 -9.36 -11.86 -12.72
C THR A 257 -10.79 -11.36 -12.44
N MET A 258 -11.07 -10.95 -11.20
CA MET A 258 -12.37 -10.38 -10.82
C MET A 258 -12.59 -8.98 -11.42
N ILE A 259 -11.53 -8.19 -11.54
CA ILE A 259 -11.57 -6.88 -12.21
C ILE A 259 -11.85 -7.06 -13.70
N ASN A 260 -11.07 -7.91 -14.38
CA ASN A 260 -11.15 -8.13 -15.83
C ASN A 260 -12.47 -8.77 -16.26
N SER A 261 -13.10 -9.57 -15.40
CA SER A 261 -14.43 -10.13 -15.67
C SER A 261 -15.57 -9.12 -15.44
N GLY A 262 -15.28 -7.93 -14.92
CA GLY A 262 -16.27 -6.91 -14.57
C GLY A 262 -17.05 -7.22 -13.29
N TYR A 263 -16.61 -8.20 -12.51
CA TYR A 263 -17.24 -8.58 -11.25
C TYR A 263 -16.90 -7.61 -10.11
N VAL A 264 -15.68 -7.05 -10.13
CA VAL A 264 -15.19 -6.06 -9.17
C VAL A 264 -14.82 -4.77 -9.88
N TYR A 265 -15.23 -3.65 -9.31
CA TYR A 265 -14.66 -2.34 -9.58
C TYR A 265 -13.57 -2.04 -8.54
N TYR A 266 -12.34 -1.81 -8.97
CA TYR A 266 -11.22 -1.62 -8.06
C TYR A 266 -10.74 -0.17 -8.08
N VAL A 267 -10.54 0.40 -6.89
CA VAL A 267 -10.14 1.80 -6.72
C VAL A 267 -8.95 1.88 -5.78
N ILE A 268 -7.91 2.59 -6.19
CA ILE A 268 -6.72 2.84 -5.37
C ILE A 268 -6.85 4.20 -4.71
N GLN A 269 -6.63 4.22 -3.39
CA GLN A 269 -6.43 5.41 -2.56
C GLN A 269 -5.08 5.30 -1.85
N TYR A 270 -4.38 6.42 -1.66
CA TYR A 270 -3.08 6.40 -1.00
C TYR A 270 -3.19 6.52 0.51
N PHE A 271 -2.47 5.66 1.23
CA PHE A 271 -2.30 5.68 2.68
C PHE A 271 -0.80 5.64 3.03
N PRO A 272 -0.20 6.78 3.43
CA PRO A 272 1.25 6.91 3.63
C PRO A 272 1.72 6.27 4.94
N THR A 273 1.78 4.95 5.00
CA THR A 273 2.31 4.26 6.18
C THR A 273 3.83 4.15 6.15
N HIS A 274 4.40 3.67 5.03
CA HIS A 274 5.83 3.37 4.92
C HIS A 274 6.62 4.60 4.47
N VAL A 275 6.06 5.38 3.55
CA VAL A 275 6.69 6.64 3.15
C VAL A 275 6.78 7.63 4.33
N LEU A 276 5.77 7.67 5.20
CA LEU A 276 5.81 8.48 6.43
C LEU A 276 6.96 8.06 7.35
N GLY A 277 7.21 6.75 7.48
CA GLY A 277 8.34 6.22 8.24
C GLY A 277 9.70 6.73 7.75
N TYR A 278 9.92 6.78 6.44
CA TYR A 278 11.13 7.38 5.86
C TYR A 278 11.20 8.89 6.13
N GLY A 279 10.10 9.60 5.91
CA GLY A 279 10.06 11.06 6.12
C GLY A 279 10.36 11.45 7.57
N CYS A 280 9.79 10.73 8.55
CA CYS A 280 10.03 10.97 9.96
C CYS A 280 11.43 10.55 10.44
N SER A 281 12.11 9.69 9.67
CA SER A 281 13.50 9.30 9.92
C SER A 281 14.51 10.17 9.17
N SER A 282 14.07 11.01 8.24
CA SER A 282 14.94 11.88 7.44
C SER A 282 15.30 13.16 8.21
N PRO A 283 16.58 13.57 8.22
CA PRO A 283 17.00 14.79 8.91
C PRO A 283 16.49 16.08 8.25
N THR A 284 16.09 16.04 6.98
CA THR A 284 15.61 17.22 6.23
C THR A 284 14.08 17.26 6.12
N ILE A 285 13.42 16.10 6.12
CA ILE A 285 11.97 16.01 5.92
C ILE A 285 11.20 16.01 7.26
N ALA A 286 11.75 15.41 8.32
CA ALA A 286 10.99 15.18 9.56
C ALA A 286 10.43 16.47 10.18
N SER A 287 11.18 17.58 10.14
CA SER A 287 10.74 18.88 10.65
C SER A 287 9.57 19.46 9.84
N MET A 288 9.47 19.15 8.55
CA MET A 288 8.40 19.60 7.67
C MET A 288 7.11 18.79 7.87
N LEU A 289 7.23 17.51 8.20
CA LEU A 289 6.11 16.64 8.58
C LEU A 289 5.56 16.97 9.97
N GLY A 290 6.34 17.65 10.82
CA GLY A 290 5.89 18.23 12.08
C GLY A 290 5.18 17.21 12.99
N PRO A 291 3.87 17.40 13.31
CA PRO A 291 3.18 16.57 14.29
C PRO A 291 2.97 15.12 13.86
N TYR A 292 3.15 14.79 12.58
CA TYR A 292 2.98 13.42 12.07
C TYR A 292 4.17 12.49 12.39
N CYS A 293 5.26 13.03 12.95
CA CYS A 293 6.47 12.29 13.31
C CYS A 293 6.68 12.10 14.82
N GLY A 294 5.70 12.46 15.64
CA GLY A 294 5.72 12.38 17.11
C GLY A 294 5.08 11.12 17.68
#